data_AF-A0AA42NZF3-F1
#
_entry.id   AF-A0AA42NZF3-F1
#
_cell.length_a   1.000
_cell.length_b   1.000
_cell.length_c   1.000
_cell.angle_alpha   90.00
_cell.angle_beta   90.00
_cell.angle_gamma   90.00
#
_symmetry.space_group_name_H-M   'P 1'
#
loop_
_entity.id
_entity.type
_entity.pdbx_description
1 polymer ?
#
loop_
_entity_poly.entity_id
_entity_poly.type
_entity_poly.pdbx_seq_one_letter_code
_entity_poly.pdbx_strand_id
1 'polypeptide(L)' 'MAKPIPLHPKHPERICWGCDRYCAADALACGNGSGRTQHPIETQGEDWYLA' A
#
# COMPACT_ATOMS: atom_id res chain seq x y z
N MET A 1 -1.41 5.16 15.00
CA MET A 1 -1.45 6.08 13.85
C MET A 1 -0.53 5.52 12.76
N ALA A 2 -1.07 5.24 11.58
CA ALA A 2 -0.26 4.83 10.44
C ALA A 2 0.64 6.01 10.03
N LYS A 3 1.86 5.75 9.57
CA LYS A 3 2.74 6.81 9.07
C LYS A 3 2.11 7.33 7.77
N PRO A 4 2.07 8.64 7.52
CA PRO A 4 1.55 9.16 6.27
C PRO A 4 2.35 8.58 5.11
N ILE A 5 1.65 7.93 4.18
CA ILE A 5 2.23 7.40 2.95
C ILE A 5 2.36 8.57 1.96
N PRO A 6 3.53 8.79 1.35
CA PRO A 6 3.68 9.81 0.32
C PRO A 6 2.83 9.47 -0.91
N LEU A 7 2.38 10.50 -1.65
CA LEU A 7 1.57 10.37 -2.87
C LEU A 7 2.25 9.49 -3.95
N HIS A 8 3.57 9.61 -4.05
CA HIS A 8 4.43 8.82 -4.92
C HIS A 8 5.46 8.05 -4.09
N PRO A 9 5.08 6.91 -3.51
CA PRO A 9 6.03 6.08 -2.79
C PRO A 9 7.03 5.47 -3.77
N LYS A 10 8.32 5.44 -3.40
CA LYS A 10 9.37 4.79 -4.22
C LYS A 10 9.22 3.26 -4.29
N HIS A 11 8.58 2.68 -3.27
CA HIS A 11 8.39 1.24 -3.12
C HIS A 11 6.92 0.95 -2.74
N PRO A 12 5.95 1.19 -3.63
CA PRO A 12 4.53 0.94 -3.38
C PRO A 12 4.24 -0.52 -3.02
N GLU A 13 5.05 -1.45 -3.53
CA GLU A 13 4.94 -2.88 -3.26
C GLU A 13 5.18 -3.24 -1.78
N ARG A 14 5.83 -2.35 -1.03
CA ARG A 14 6.08 -2.56 0.42
C ARG A 14 4.96 -2.00 1.30
N ILE A 15 4.00 -1.31 0.70
CA ILE A 15 2.93 -0.61 1.40
C ILE A 15 1.66 -1.46 1.26
N CYS A 16 1.01 -1.69 2.38
CA CYS A 16 -0.31 -2.28 2.41
C CYS A 16 -1.36 -1.16 2.48
N TRP A 17 -2.01 -0.88 1.34
CA TRP A 17 -3.00 0.19 1.24
C TRP A 17 -4.23 -0.03 2.13
N GLY A 18 -4.58 -1.28 2.43
CA GLY A 18 -5.73 -1.58 3.29
C GLY A 18 -5.54 -1.16 4.76
N CYS A 19 -4.30 -0.95 5.22
CA CYS A 19 -4.01 -0.52 6.59
C CYS A 19 -3.03 0.66 6.66
N ASP A 20 -2.74 1.27 5.52
CA ASP A 20 -1.80 2.39 5.34
C ASP A 20 -0.43 2.17 6.00
N ARG A 21 0.06 0.94 6.01
CA ARG A 21 1.28 0.56 6.73
C ARG A 21 2.23 -0.24 5.86
N TYR A 22 3.51 -0.15 6.20
CA TYR A 22 4.51 -1.10 5.71
C TYR A 22 4.32 -2.42 6.46
N CYS A 23 3.72 -3.39 5.79
CA CYS A 23 3.61 -4.74 6.30
C CYS A 23 4.77 -5.59 5.77
N ALA A 24 5.40 -6.37 6.63
CA ALA A 24 6.32 -7.41 6.17
C ALA A 24 5.52 -8.50 5.43
N ALA A 25 6.17 -9.24 4.53
CA ALA A 25 5.51 -10.27 3.72
C ALA A 25 4.88 -11.38 4.58
N ASP A 26 5.45 -11.62 5.76
CA ASP A 26 5.05 -12.60 6.77
C ASP A 26 4.14 -12.02 7.87
N ALA A 27 3.91 -10.70 7.88
CA ALA A 27 3.13 -9.99 8.91
C ALA A 27 2.12 -9.02 8.27
N LEU A 28 1.36 -9.52 7.30
CA LEU A 28 0.31 -8.77 6.63
C LEU A 28 -0.87 -8.56 7.57
N ALA A 29 -1.19 -7.30 7.88
CA ALA A 29 -2.37 -6.97 8.70
C ALA A 29 -3.68 -7.01 7.89
N CYS A 30 -3.58 -6.93 6.56
CA CYS A 30 -4.72 -7.02 5.64
C CYS A 30 -4.80 -8.40 4.98
N GLY A 31 -5.92 -8.66 4.29
CA GLY A 31 -6.14 -9.93 3.59
C GLY A 31 -6.20 -11.15 4.51
N ASN A 32 -6.62 -10.98 5.77
CA ASN A 32 -6.63 -12.02 6.80
C ASN A 32 -5.26 -12.67 7.06
N GLY A 33 -4.17 -11.90 6.96
CA GLY A 33 -2.81 -12.42 7.06
C GLY A 33 -2.24 -12.94 5.74
N SER A 34 -3.03 -12.96 4.68
CA SER A 34 -2.68 -13.66 3.43
C SER A 34 -2.39 -12.72 2.26
N GLY A 35 -2.58 -11.40 2.40
CA GLY A 35 -2.41 -10.50 1.27
C GLY A 35 -2.25 -9.03 1.62
N ARG A 36 -1.39 -8.33 0.87
CA ARG A 36 -1.36 -6.87 0.85
C ARG A 36 -2.43 -6.36 -0.11
N THR A 37 -3.04 -5.23 0.22
CA THR A 37 -3.76 -4.44 -0.78
C THR A 37 -2.74 -3.63 -1.56
N GLN A 38 -2.72 -3.81 -2.88
CA GLN A 38 -1.85 -3.05 -3.79
C GLN A 38 -2.13 -1.55 -3.68
N HIS A 39 -1.07 -0.74 -3.77
CA HIS A 39 -1.21 0.71 -3.84
C HIS A 39 -1.86 1.10 -5.18
N PRO A 40 -2.77 2.09 -5.23
CA PRO A 40 -3.40 2.50 -6.48
C PRO A 40 -2.40 2.87 -7.58
N ILE A 41 -1.23 3.41 -7.24
CA ILE A 41 -0.14 3.66 -8.19
C ILE A 41 0.33 2.40 -8.95
N GLU A 42 0.22 1.20 -8.36
CA GLU A 42 0.60 -0.07 -9.00
C GLU A 42 -0.37 -0.46 -10.12
N THR A 43 -1.64 -0.05 -10.03
CA THR A 43 -2.70 -0.43 -10.98
C THR A 43 -3.18 0.71 -11.87
N GLN A 44 -3.13 1.94 -11.37
CA GLN A 44 -3.65 3.15 -12.01
C GLN A 44 -2.54 4.13 -12.45
N GLY A 45 -1.28 3.91 -12.02
CA GLY A 45 -0.15 4.76 -12.37
C GLY A 45 -0.01 6.02 -11.49
N GLU A 46 0.90 6.93 -11.87
CA GLU A 46 1.30 8.10 -11.08
C GLU A 46 0.14 9.09 -10.80
N ASP A 47 -0.86 9.09 -11.67
CA ASP A 47 -2.04 9.96 -11.63
C ASP A 47 -3.24 9.34 -10.88
N TRP A 48 -3.04 8.26 -10.13
CA TRP A 48 -4.09 7.55 -9.40
C TRP A 48 -4.96 8.44 -8.48
N TYR A 49 -4.45 9.60 -8.05
CA TYR A 49 -5.14 10.53 -7.16
C TYR A 49 -6.00 11.58 -7.90
N LEU A 50 -5.97 11.59 -9.23
CA LEU A 50 -6.78 12.48 -10.07
C LEU A 50 -8.12 11.85 -10.51
N ALA A 51 -8.34 10.58 -10.18
CA ALA A 51 -9.52 9.80 -10.55
C ALA A 51 -10.74 10.06 -9.66
#